data_AF-W9E0Q0-F1
#
_entry.id   AF-W9E0Q0-F1
#
_cell.length_a   1.000
_cell.length_b   1.000
_cell.length_c   1.000
_cell.angle_alpha   90.00
_cell.angle_beta   90.00
_cell.angle_gamma   90.00
#
_symmetry.space_group_name_H-M   'P 1'
#
loop_
_entity.id
_entity.type
_entity.pdbx_description
1 polymer ?
#
loop_
_entity_poly.entity_id
_entity_poly.type
_entity_poly.pdbx_seq_one_letter_code
_entity_poly.pdbx_strand_id
1 'polypeptide(L)' 'MDEQSFDVMKAQEFVNKQKIMTTILQMSQSEAEALGVSRSRFQGIKERIRENGDLNLNTPPVRRLTI' A
#
# COMPACT_ATOMS: atom_id res chain seq x y z
N MET A 1 -33.25 -1.04 -2.98
CA MET A 1 -32.49 -2.30 -3.00
C MET A 1 -31.04 -1.91 -3.31
N ASP A 2 -30.43 -1.13 -2.41
CA ASP A 2 -29.20 -0.37 -2.70
C ASP A 2 -28.13 -0.55 -1.61
N GLU A 3 -28.39 -1.45 -0.65
CA GLU A 3 -27.50 -1.65 0.51
C GLU A 3 -26.37 -2.64 0.20
N GLN A 4 -26.61 -3.61 -0.70
CA GLN A 4 -25.61 -4.64 -1.07
C GLN A 4 -24.44 -4.10 -1.92
N SER A 5 -24.65 -3.07 -2.73
CA SER A 5 -23.62 -2.55 -3.64
C SER A 5 -22.49 -1.82 -2.88
N PHE A 6 -22.82 -1.15 -1.78
CA PHE A 6 -21.84 -0.41 -0.99
C PHE A 6 -20.89 -1.32 -0.20
N ASP A 7 -21.40 -2.43 0.32
CA ASP A 7 -20.58 -3.40 1.06
C ASP A 7 -19.58 -4.12 0.16
N VAL A 8 -19.96 -4.43 -1.08
CA VAL A 8 -19.06 -5.08 -2.05
C VAL A 8 -17.91 -4.15 -2.45
N MET A 9 -18.19 -2.86 -2.69
CA MET A 9 -17.14 -1.89 -3.06
C MET A 9 -16.11 -1.71 -1.94
N LYS A 10 -16.56 -1.57 -0.69
CA LYS A 10 -15.67 -1.46 0.47
C LYS A 10 -14.82 -2.71 0.68
N ALA A 11 -15.42 -3.89 0.52
CA ALA A 11 -14.70 -5.15 0.62
C ALA A 11 -13.60 -5.26 -0.45
N GLN A 12 -13.89 -4.84 -1.69
CA GLN A 12 -12.93 -4.85 -2.79
C GLN A 12 -11.78 -3.85 -2.54
N GLU A 13 -12.06 -2.64 -2.08
CA GLU A 13 -11.05 -1.66 -1.69
C GLU A 13 -10.13 -2.19 -0.58
N PHE A 14 -10.71 -2.85 0.43
CA PHE A 14 -9.96 -3.45 1.51
C PHE A 14 -9.02 -4.58 1.04
N VAL A 15 -9.52 -5.50 0.20
CA VAL A 15 -8.71 -6.59 -0.38
C VAL A 15 -7.57 -6.03 -1.23
N ASN A 16 -7.84 -5.01 -2.05
CA ASN A 16 -6.82 -4.36 -2.87
C ASN A 16 -5.72 -3.72 -2.00
N LYS A 17 -6.11 -3.07 -0.91
CA LYS A 17 -5.18 -2.44 0.03
C LYS A 17 -4.28 -3.46 0.74
N GLN A 18 -4.84 -4.59 1.18
CA GLN A 18 -4.07 -5.69 1.79
C GLN A 18 -3.04 -6.28 0.81
N LYS A 19 -3.45 -6.47 -0.45
CA LYS A 19 -2.54 -6.94 -1.51
C LYS A 19 -1.39 -5.97 -1.72
N ILE A 20 -1.68 -4.67 -1.83
CA ILE A 20 -0.67 -3.61 -1.97
C ILE A 20 0.32 -3.61 -0.81
N MET A 21 -0.18 -3.66 0.43
CA MET A 21 0.67 -3.69 1.62
C MET A 21 1.59 -4.92 1.63
N THR A 22 1.06 -6.08 1.23
CA THR A 22 1.85 -7.31 1.10
C THR A 22 2.95 -7.18 0.05
N THR A 23 2.63 -6.63 -1.13
CA THR A 23 3.62 -6.36 -2.19
C THR A 23 4.73 -5.44 -1.70
N ILE A 24 4.39 -4.34 -1.02
CA ILE A 24 5.37 -3.40 -0.46
C ILE A 24 6.25 -4.06 0.61
N LEU A 25 5.68 -4.94 1.44
CA LEU A 25 6.44 -5.69 2.45
C LEU A 25 7.41 -6.70 1.81
N GLN A 26 7.06 -7.30 0.68
CA GLN A 26 7.88 -8.25 -0.07
C GLN A 26 8.93 -7.58 -0.97
N MET A 27 8.68 -6.34 -1.39
CA MET A 27 9.60 -5.58 -2.24
C MET A 27 10.97 -5.36 -1.58
N SER A 28 12.02 -5.51 -2.38
CA SER A 28 13.41 -5.25 -2.00
C SER A 28 13.70 -3.75 -1.97
N GLN A 29 14.77 -3.39 -1.25
CA GLN A 29 15.25 -2.01 -1.19
C GLN A 29 15.65 -1.47 -2.58
N SER A 30 16.28 -2.31 -3.41
CA SER A 30 16.73 -1.96 -4.77
C SER A 30 15.57 -1.67 -5.72
N GLU A 31 14.49 -2.44 -5.64
CA GLU A 31 13.28 -2.19 -6.45
C GLU A 31 12.63 -0.85 -6.05
N ALA A 32 12.53 -0.57 -4.75
CA ALA A 32 12.01 0.70 -4.26
C ALA A 32 12.86 1.90 -4.73
N GLU A 33 14.19 1.75 -4.74
CA GLU A 33 15.12 2.78 -5.21
C GLU A 33 15.01 3.00 -6.73
N ALA A 34 14.85 1.93 -7.52
CA ALA A 34 14.59 2.02 -8.95
C ALA A 34 13.27 2.78 -9.26
N LEU A 35 12.30 2.68 -8.34
CA LEU A 35 11.03 3.44 -8.38
C LEU A 35 11.14 4.85 -7.76
N GLY A 36 12.35 5.33 -7.44
CA GLY A 36 12.57 6.68 -6.91
C GLY A 36 12.07 6.86 -5.47
N VAL A 37 12.09 5.80 -4.66
CA VAL A 37 11.80 5.85 -3.23
C VAL A 37 13.09 5.58 -2.45
N SER A 38 13.53 6.58 -1.68
CA SER A 38 14.74 6.45 -0.86
C SER A 38 14.58 5.39 0.24
N ARG A 39 15.72 4.83 0.70
CA ARG A 39 15.77 3.87 1.79
C ARG A 39 15.03 4.28 3.06
N SER A 40 15.32 5.48 3.58
CA SER A 40 14.65 5.96 4.79
C SER A 40 13.13 6.00 4.63
N ARG A 41 12.67 6.44 3.45
CA ARG A 41 11.25 6.54 3.15
C ARG A 41 10.60 5.18 2.94
N PHE A 42 11.27 4.26 2.27
CA PHE A 42 10.77 2.89 2.09
C PHE A 42 10.65 2.17 3.44
N GLN A 43 11.65 2.29 4.32
CA GLN A 43 11.58 1.70 5.66
C GLN A 43 10.46 2.31 6.50
N GLY A 44 10.30 3.63 6.49
CA GLY A 44 9.19 4.27 7.20
C GLY A 44 7.80 3.87 6.67
N ILE A 45 7.69 3.52 5.38
CA ILE A 45 6.45 2.94 4.84
C ILE A 45 6.23 1.53 5.38
N LYS A 46 7.25 0.65 5.36
CA LYS A 46 7.14 -0.72 5.90
C LYS A 46 6.82 -0.72 7.39
N GLU A 47 7.41 0.19 8.15
CA GLU A 47 7.14 0.37 9.58
C GLU A 47 5.67 0.71 9.83
N ARG A 48 5.13 1.72 9.14
CA ARG A 48 3.70 2.08 9.25
C ARG A 48 2.75 0.95 8.91
N ILE A 49 3.08 0.15 7.88
CA ILE A 49 2.28 -1.02 7.51
C ILE A 49 2.29 -2.05 8.66
N ARG A 50 3.44 -2.29 9.29
CA ARG A 50 3.56 -3.27 10.39
C ARG A 50 2.92 -2.80 11.69
N GLU A 51 3.04 -1.51 12.02
CA GLU A 51 2.53 -0.95 13.28
C GLU A 51 1.03 -0.69 13.22
N ASN A 52 0.55 -0.06 12.15
CA ASN A 52 -0.84 0.41 12.06
C ASN A 52 -1.72 -0.49 11.21
N GLY A 53 -1.15 -1.44 10.44
CA GLY A 53 -1.89 -2.23 9.47
C GLY A 53 -2.54 -1.37 8.38
N ASP A 54 -2.04 -0.16 8.16
CA ASP A 54 -2.65 0.85 7.29
C ASP A 54 -1.61 1.56 6.41
N LEU A 55 -2.09 2.02 5.25
CA LEU A 55 -1.29 2.68 4.22
C LEU A 55 -2.10 3.75 3.47
N ASN A 56 -1.59 4.98 3.44
CA ASN A 56 -2.17 6.04 2.62
C ASN A 56 -1.68 5.93 1.16
N LEU A 57 -2.53 5.37 0.30
CA LEU A 57 -2.29 5.18 -1.13
C LEU A 57 -2.14 6.49 -1.92
N ASN A 58 -2.57 7.62 -1.37
CA ASN A 58 -2.52 8.91 -2.07
C ASN A 58 -1.16 9.61 -1.94
N THR A 59 -0.25 9.08 -1.12
CA THR A 59 1.07 9.69 -0.96
C THR A 59 1.95 9.39 -2.18
N PRO A 60 2.69 10.38 -2.73
CA PRO A 60 3.54 10.15 -3.91
C PRO A 60 4.50 8.97 -3.81
N PRO A 61 5.15 8.70 -2.65
CA PRO A 61 6.02 7.53 -2.50
C PRO A 61 5.27 6.22 -2.61
N VAL A 62 4.07 6.11 -2.04
CA VAL A 62 3.27 4.89 -2.10
C VAL A 62 2.76 4.66 -3.51
N ARG A 63 2.30 5.71 -4.21
CA ARG A 63 1.86 5.60 -5.61
C ARG A 63 2.96 5.06 -6.53
N ARG A 64 4.23 5.37 -6.27
CA ARG A 64 5.35 4.84 -7.05
C ARG A 64 5.61 3.36 -6.80
N LEU A 65 5.31 2.85 -5.59
CA LEU A 65 5.49 1.44 -5.22
C LEU A 65 4.33 0.53 -5.67
N THR A 66 3.24 1.13 -6.18
CA THR A 66 2.00 0.42 -6.53
C THR A 66 1.62 0.58 -8.00
N ILE A 67 2.53 1.10 -8.82
CA ILE A 67 2.42 1.18 -10.29
C ILE A 67 2.76 -0.18 -10.91
#